data_AF-A0A7X6Q1T3-F1
#
_entry.id   AF-A0A7X6Q1T3-F1
#
_cell.length_a   1.000
_cell.length_b   1.000
_cell.length_c   1.000
_cell.angle_alpha   90.00
_cell.angle_beta   90.00
_cell.angle_gamma   90.00
#
_symmetry.space_group_name_H-M   'P 1'
#
loop_
_entity.id
_entity.type
_entity.pdbx_description
1 polymer ?
#
loop_
_entity_poly.entity_id
_entity_poly.type
_entity_poly.pdbx_seq_one_letter_code
_entity_poly.pdbx_strand_id
1 'polypeptide(L)'
;NADPNFSLDSLKKSHDYVIIATGAWEKGRNPVSEGGDHVIDALDFLIETKDEGPRDLGKRIAVIGAGDVAMDAARLAKRMPGDPEVTIVYRRTEMYAPASQDEFDGAMEEGVIWRELLAPVSYDGQSLVCEKQRLGDFDESGRRACLGTGEFETLAFDTVIGATGARVDKGLFEKLGMNVDSYGDPRLSDAMESSLDGVYVVGDCRKGPSTVVAAMGDAKKAALDIMAKEGLTHDFEKVQVPVEEAVILERRGQLTTAKLPAEEGLRCLICDQVCRICTEVCPNRANVAILVEGFANSEQIVHIDGMCNECGNCASFCPHAGRPYKDKLTVFWSQADFTDSENIGFLEVSQGHYRIRDQRGRIFEAAEDQLQDLAGSDMTAVILAVKRDYPWLLNREHDCASH
;
A
#
# COMPACT_ATOMS: atom_id res chain seq x y z
N ASN A 1 20.97 -10.71 13.01
CA ASN A 1 19.86 -10.80 14.00
C ASN A 1 19.00 -12.06 13.89
N ALA A 2 19.42 -13.11 13.17
CA ALA A 2 19.03 -14.49 13.43
C ALA A 2 20.22 -15.38 13.04
N ASP A 3 20.41 -16.53 13.70
CA ASP A 3 21.39 -17.52 13.22
C ASP A 3 20.92 -18.00 11.84
N PRO A 4 21.69 -17.79 10.75
CA PRO A 4 21.28 -18.24 9.42
C PRO A 4 21.14 -19.76 9.32
N ASN A 5 21.63 -20.50 10.32
CA ASN A 5 21.55 -21.95 10.40
C ASN A 5 20.57 -22.44 11.47
N PHE A 6 19.60 -21.61 11.90
CA PHE A 6 18.61 -22.06 12.87
C PHE A 6 17.85 -23.30 12.36
N SER A 7 17.55 -24.22 13.28
CA SER A 7 16.77 -25.42 12.98
C SER A 7 15.36 -25.27 13.53
N LEU A 8 14.38 -25.19 12.63
CA LEU A 8 12.97 -25.16 13.00
C LEU A 8 12.56 -26.41 13.80
N ASP A 9 13.09 -27.59 13.44
CA ASP A 9 12.86 -28.83 14.20
C ASP A 9 13.40 -28.77 15.63
N SER A 10 14.52 -28.08 15.86
CA SER A 10 15.07 -27.87 17.20
C SER A 10 14.17 -26.93 18.02
N LEU A 11 13.71 -25.84 17.39
CA LEU A 11 12.81 -24.88 18.04
C LEU A 11 11.49 -25.54 18.42
N LYS A 12 10.89 -26.33 17.51
CA LYS A 12 9.66 -27.09 17.74
C LYS A 12 9.76 -28.16 18.84
N LYS A 13 10.96 -28.58 19.23
CA LYS A 13 11.14 -29.49 20.38
C LYS A 13 11.06 -28.79 21.73
N SER A 14 11.29 -27.48 21.76
CA SER A 14 11.35 -26.68 22.99
C SER A 14 10.25 -25.65 23.12
N HIS A 15 9.51 -25.38 22.04
CA HIS A 15 8.45 -24.38 21.98
C HIS A 15 7.26 -24.94 21.17
N ASP A 16 6.05 -24.66 21.65
CA ASP A 16 4.81 -25.06 20.96
C ASP A 16 4.57 -24.22 19.69
N TYR A 17 5.01 -22.96 19.70
CA TYR A 17 4.87 -22.02 18.60
C TYR A 17 6.20 -21.36 18.23
N VAL A 18 6.39 -21.08 16.95
CA VAL A 18 7.57 -20.37 16.42
C VAL A 18 7.12 -19.21 15.53
N ILE A 19 7.60 -18.01 15.84
CA ILE A 19 7.34 -16.81 15.03
C ILE A 19 8.63 -16.45 14.28
N ILE A 20 8.59 -16.52 12.95
CA ILE A 20 9.69 -16.11 12.09
C ILE A 20 9.52 -14.62 11.75
N ALA A 21 10.37 -13.78 12.34
CA ALA A 21 10.42 -12.33 12.13
C ALA A 21 11.82 -11.88 11.72
N THR A 22 12.45 -12.61 10.78
CA THR A 22 13.84 -12.41 10.38
C THR A 22 14.08 -11.10 9.63
N GLY A 23 13.03 -10.42 9.17
CA GLY A 23 13.10 -9.17 8.39
C GLY A 23 13.56 -9.38 6.94
N ALA A 24 13.80 -8.27 6.24
CA ALA A 24 14.39 -8.23 4.90
C ALA A 24 15.82 -7.67 4.99
N TRP A 25 16.82 -8.53 4.76
CA TRP A 25 18.24 -8.18 4.93
C TRP A 25 19.11 -8.57 3.73
N GLU A 26 18.56 -9.30 2.75
CA GLU A 26 19.32 -9.55 1.54
C GLU A 26 19.55 -8.24 0.81
N LYS A 27 20.77 -8.05 0.30
CA LYS A 27 21.13 -6.84 -0.42
C LYS A 27 20.22 -6.64 -1.63
N GLY A 28 19.94 -5.38 -1.91
CA GLY A 28 19.21 -4.98 -3.10
C GLY A 28 19.94 -5.39 -4.38
N ARG A 29 19.28 -5.20 -5.53
CA ARG A 29 20.00 -5.29 -6.81
C ARG A 29 21.06 -4.19 -6.85
N ASN A 30 22.23 -4.52 -7.38
CA ASN A 30 23.22 -3.49 -7.65
C ASN A 30 22.60 -2.43 -8.58
N PRO A 31 22.70 -1.13 -8.25
CA PRO A 31 22.12 -0.09 -9.07
C PRO A 31 22.80 0.08 -10.44
N VAL A 32 24.02 -0.43 -10.62
CA VAL A 32 24.77 -0.41 -11.88
C VAL A 32 24.95 -1.81 -12.44
N SER A 33 25.07 -1.93 -13.76
CA SER A 33 25.40 -3.19 -14.44
C SER A 33 26.89 -3.50 -14.42
N GLU A 34 27.76 -2.49 -14.33
CA GLU A 34 29.21 -2.64 -14.33
C GLU A 34 29.86 -1.84 -13.18
N GLY A 35 30.89 -2.41 -12.55
CA GLY A 35 31.61 -1.74 -11.45
C GLY A 35 30.84 -1.66 -10.13
N GLY A 36 29.88 -2.57 -9.96
CA GLY A 36 29.03 -2.65 -8.77
C GLY A 36 29.79 -2.83 -7.44
N ASP A 37 31.00 -3.37 -7.47
CA ASP A 37 31.86 -3.54 -6.28
C ASP A 37 32.37 -2.21 -5.71
N HIS A 38 32.30 -1.13 -6.49
CA HIS A 38 32.63 0.22 -6.03
C HIS A 38 31.44 0.92 -5.35
N VAL A 39 30.24 0.33 -5.40
CA VAL A 39 29.02 0.91 -4.81
C VAL A 39 28.85 0.41 -3.38
N ILE A 40 28.72 1.36 -2.45
CA ILE A 40 28.43 1.05 -1.05
C ILE A 40 26.92 0.79 -0.90
N ASP A 41 26.53 -0.28 -0.20
CA ASP A 41 25.12 -0.50 0.13
C ASP A 41 24.65 0.52 1.17
N ALA A 42 23.46 1.10 0.98
CA ALA A 42 22.94 2.12 1.88
C ALA A 42 22.75 1.62 3.32
N LEU A 43 22.31 0.37 3.50
CA LEU A 43 22.10 -0.18 4.84
C LEU A 43 23.43 -0.42 5.55
N ASP A 44 24.43 -0.96 4.83
CA ASP A 44 25.79 -1.10 5.37
C ASP A 44 26.36 0.26 5.78
N PHE A 45 26.22 1.30 4.93
CA PHE A 45 26.65 2.65 5.26
C PHE A 45 25.99 3.21 6.53
N LEU A 46 24.67 3.06 6.66
CA LEU A 46 23.92 3.53 7.83
C LEU A 46 24.35 2.80 9.11
N ILE A 47 24.52 1.47 9.05
CA ILE A 47 24.91 0.64 10.20
C ILE A 47 26.35 0.94 10.60
N GLU A 48 27.30 0.93 9.67
CA GLU A 48 28.71 1.22 9.93
C GLU A 48 28.88 2.62 10.53
N THR A 49 28.18 3.62 10.00
CA THR A 49 28.25 4.98 10.54
C THR A 49 27.68 5.08 11.96
N LYS A 50 26.64 4.30 12.27
CA LYS A 50 26.07 4.22 13.62
C LYS A 50 27.05 3.55 14.60
N ASP A 51 27.67 2.44 14.19
CA ASP A 51 28.47 1.59 15.07
C ASP A 51 29.92 2.10 15.22
N GLU A 52 30.50 2.63 14.15
CA GLU A 52 31.91 3.07 14.08
C GLU A 52 32.06 4.60 14.06
N GLY A 53 30.99 5.34 13.74
CA GLY A 53 30.97 6.80 13.67
C GLY A 53 31.18 7.37 12.25
N PRO A 54 31.21 8.71 12.10
CA PRO A 54 31.35 9.37 10.80
C PRO A 54 32.70 9.07 10.13
N ARG A 55 32.69 8.93 8.80
CA ARG A 55 33.89 8.68 7.97
C ARG A 55 33.98 9.63 6.79
N ASP A 56 35.19 9.81 6.27
CA ASP A 56 35.42 10.59 5.04
C ASP A 56 34.89 9.81 3.82
N LEU A 57 33.99 10.43 3.07
CA LEU A 57 33.39 9.90 1.85
C LEU A 57 33.83 10.68 0.59
N GLY A 58 34.77 11.61 0.74
CA GLY A 58 35.12 12.56 -0.31
C GLY A 58 34.17 13.75 -0.39
N LYS A 59 34.26 14.51 -1.48
CA LYS A 59 33.54 15.78 -1.65
C LYS A 59 32.26 15.67 -2.45
N ARG A 60 32.14 14.67 -3.33
CA ARG A 60 30.97 14.47 -4.18
C ARG A 60 30.42 13.07 -3.97
N ILE A 61 29.21 12.99 -3.44
CA ILE A 61 28.56 11.73 -3.08
C ILE A 61 27.28 11.58 -3.89
N ALA A 62 27.11 10.43 -4.52
CA ALA A 62 25.84 10.06 -5.15
C ALA A 62 25.09 9.05 -4.29
N VAL A 63 23.78 9.25 -4.13
CA VAL A 63 22.86 8.26 -3.56
C VAL A 63 21.89 7.82 -4.65
N ILE A 64 21.90 6.54 -5.01
CA ILE A 64 21.05 5.99 -6.07
C ILE A 64 19.78 5.41 -5.44
N GLY A 65 18.64 6.04 -5.72
CA GLY A 65 17.34 5.64 -5.16
C GLY A 65 16.49 6.86 -4.79
N ALA A 66 15.27 6.61 -4.31
CA ALA A 66 14.36 7.69 -3.89
C ALA A 66 13.34 7.28 -2.82
N GLY A 67 13.58 6.16 -2.11
CA GLY A 67 12.78 5.76 -0.95
C GLY A 67 13.31 6.39 0.34
N ASP A 68 12.64 6.15 1.47
CA ASP A 68 13.05 6.73 2.77
C ASP A 68 14.51 6.41 3.12
N VAL A 69 14.97 5.17 2.87
CA VAL A 69 16.38 4.78 3.07
C VAL A 69 17.35 5.62 2.23
N ALA A 70 16.94 6.06 1.03
CA ALA A 70 17.75 6.95 0.20
C ALA A 70 17.81 8.36 0.80
N MET A 71 16.72 8.85 1.37
CA MET A 71 16.69 10.15 2.07
C MET A 71 17.55 10.12 3.33
N ASP A 72 17.43 9.06 4.14
CA ASP A 72 18.27 8.84 5.32
C ASP A 72 19.76 8.79 4.95
N ALA A 73 20.11 8.01 3.94
CA ALA A 73 21.49 7.91 3.47
C ALA A 73 22.02 9.25 2.94
N ALA A 74 21.22 10.01 2.20
CA ALA A 74 21.63 11.30 1.67
C ALA A 74 21.84 12.35 2.77
N ARG A 75 20.90 12.44 3.72
CA ARG A 75 21.00 13.35 4.87
C ARG A 75 22.15 12.98 5.80
N LEU A 76 22.38 11.68 6.02
CA LEU A 76 23.54 11.23 6.79
C LEU A 76 24.85 11.54 6.06
N ALA A 77 24.93 11.27 4.76
CA ALA A 77 26.09 11.59 3.94
C ALA A 77 26.41 13.09 3.99
N LYS A 78 25.39 13.97 4.01
CA LYS A 78 25.58 15.43 4.09
C LYS A 78 26.23 15.88 5.40
N ARG A 79 26.10 15.09 6.46
CA ARG A 79 26.68 15.34 7.79
C ARG A 79 28.05 14.68 7.97
N MET A 80 28.56 13.99 6.95
CA MET A 80 29.90 13.43 7.01
C MET A 80 30.97 14.54 7.01
N PRO A 81 32.17 14.26 7.54
CA PRO A 81 33.28 15.22 7.54
C PRO A 81 33.58 15.72 6.13
N GLY A 82 33.98 17.00 6.02
CA GLY A 82 34.42 17.60 4.75
C GLY A 82 33.37 18.40 3.98
N ASP A 83 32.16 18.56 4.52
CA ASP A 83 31.01 19.24 3.88
C ASP A 83 30.78 18.75 2.44
N PRO A 84 30.45 17.46 2.27
CA PRO A 84 30.27 16.89 0.95
C PRO A 84 29.05 17.48 0.25
N GLU A 85 29.16 17.63 -1.07
CA GLU A 85 28.02 17.80 -1.96
C GLU A 85 27.38 16.43 -2.19
N VAL A 86 26.10 16.31 -1.83
CA VAL A 86 25.35 15.06 -1.94
C VAL A 86 24.30 15.20 -3.02
N THR A 87 24.26 14.25 -3.95
CA THR A 87 23.30 14.20 -5.05
C THR A 87 22.51 12.90 -5.00
N ILE A 88 21.18 13.00 -4.96
CA ILE A 88 20.30 11.86 -5.19
C ILE A 88 20.10 11.69 -6.70
N VAL A 89 20.32 10.47 -7.20
CA VAL A 89 20.12 10.08 -8.60
C VAL A 89 18.96 9.11 -8.69
N TYR A 90 17.92 9.50 -9.44
CA TYR A 90 16.70 8.72 -9.57
C TYR A 90 16.22 8.60 -11.02
N ARG A 91 15.70 7.43 -11.37
CA ARG A 91 15.27 7.09 -12.74
C ARG A 91 13.86 7.60 -13.11
N ARG A 92 13.10 8.13 -12.16
CA ARG A 92 11.80 8.78 -12.38
C ARG A 92 11.85 10.21 -11.86
N THR A 93 10.74 10.92 -12.02
CA THR A 93 10.57 12.27 -11.46
C THR A 93 10.21 12.24 -9.98
N GLU A 94 10.33 13.39 -9.32
CA GLU A 94 9.98 13.61 -7.90
C GLU A 94 8.59 13.06 -7.54
N MET A 95 7.58 13.31 -8.38
CA MET A 95 6.19 12.82 -8.18
C MET A 95 6.09 11.30 -8.01
N TYR A 96 7.09 10.54 -8.48
CA TYR A 96 7.15 9.08 -8.35
C TYR A 96 8.24 8.61 -7.39
N ALA A 97 8.80 9.49 -6.55
CA ALA A 97 9.67 9.12 -5.45
C ALA A 97 8.86 8.32 -4.41
N PRO A 98 9.33 7.13 -3.97
CA PRO A 98 8.62 6.35 -2.95
C PRO A 98 8.73 6.90 -1.53
N ALA A 99 9.68 7.80 -1.27
CA ALA A 99 9.85 8.40 0.06
C ALA A 99 8.61 9.18 0.48
N SER A 100 8.38 9.29 1.78
CA SER A 100 7.41 10.25 2.29
C SER A 100 7.80 11.68 1.90
N GLN A 101 6.80 12.52 1.63
CA GLN A 101 7.05 13.90 1.20
C GLN A 101 7.87 14.67 2.25
N ASP A 102 7.58 14.48 3.53
CA ASP A 102 8.29 15.14 4.64
C ASP A 102 9.78 14.76 4.65
N GLU A 103 10.14 13.50 4.38
CA GLU A 103 11.55 13.07 4.30
C GLU A 103 12.25 13.62 3.05
N PHE A 104 11.54 13.67 1.92
CA PHE A 104 12.05 14.28 0.70
C PHE A 104 12.34 15.78 0.90
N ASP A 105 11.35 16.52 1.41
CA ASP A 105 11.45 17.96 1.66
C ASP A 105 12.59 18.25 2.66
N GLY A 106 12.69 17.48 3.74
CA GLY A 106 13.78 17.61 4.71
C GLY A 106 15.17 17.38 4.10
N ALA A 107 15.31 16.44 3.15
CA ALA A 107 16.57 16.25 2.43
C ALA A 107 16.91 17.46 1.54
N MET A 108 15.93 18.03 0.85
CA MET A 108 16.11 19.21 0.00
C MET A 108 16.46 20.46 0.83
N GLU A 109 15.82 20.65 1.98
CA GLU A 109 16.13 21.74 2.93
C GLU A 109 17.56 21.67 3.46
N GLU A 110 18.13 20.47 3.61
CA GLU A 110 19.54 20.26 3.96
C GLU A 110 20.52 20.47 2.79
N GLY A 111 20.00 20.86 1.61
CA GLY A 111 20.80 21.17 0.42
C GLY A 111 21.26 19.94 -0.37
N VAL A 112 20.57 18.80 -0.22
CA VAL A 112 20.80 17.64 -1.08
C VAL A 112 20.32 17.96 -2.51
N ILE A 113 21.14 17.64 -3.51
CA ILE A 113 20.84 17.91 -4.92
C ILE A 113 19.98 16.77 -5.48
N TRP A 114 18.89 17.11 -6.16
CA TRP A 114 18.03 16.13 -6.83
C TRP A 114 18.35 16.03 -8.33
N ARG A 115 18.55 14.80 -8.83
CA ARG A 115 18.76 14.50 -10.25
C ARG A 115 17.82 13.37 -10.67
N GLU A 116 16.73 13.75 -11.31
CA GLU A 116 15.75 12.81 -11.86
C GLU A 116 16.06 12.36 -13.29
N LEU A 117 15.30 11.35 -13.74
CA LEU A 117 15.37 10.78 -15.08
C LEU A 117 16.77 10.27 -15.46
N LEU A 118 17.51 9.75 -14.49
CA LEU A 118 18.82 9.14 -14.69
C LEU A 118 18.82 7.72 -14.12
N ALA A 119 19.09 6.74 -14.97
CA ALA A 119 19.29 5.35 -14.56
C ALA A 119 20.79 5.03 -14.59
N PRO A 120 21.42 4.67 -13.47
CA PRO A 120 22.83 4.31 -13.44
C PRO A 120 23.13 3.05 -14.27
N VAL A 121 24.29 3.05 -14.93
CA VAL A 121 24.74 1.98 -15.85
C VAL A 121 26.07 1.41 -15.38
N SER A 122 27.04 2.28 -15.09
CA SER A 122 28.36 1.86 -14.61
C SER A 122 28.96 2.84 -13.62
N TYR A 123 29.81 2.34 -12.74
CA TYR A 123 30.60 3.17 -11.83
C TYR A 123 32.02 2.59 -11.68
N ASP A 124 33.05 3.37 -12.01
CA ASP A 124 34.46 2.92 -11.97
C ASP A 124 35.20 3.34 -10.68
N GLY A 125 34.48 3.85 -9.68
CA GLY A 125 35.08 4.42 -8.46
C GLY A 125 35.32 5.94 -8.54
N GLN A 126 35.09 6.57 -9.70
CA GLN A 126 35.19 8.03 -9.85
C GLN A 126 34.12 8.63 -10.79
N SER A 127 33.69 7.88 -11.80
CA SER A 127 32.76 8.30 -12.84
C SER A 127 31.52 7.39 -12.85
N LEU A 128 30.36 7.97 -12.55
CA LEU A 128 29.06 7.33 -12.66
C LEU A 128 28.46 7.65 -14.02
N VAL A 129 28.29 6.62 -14.85
CA VAL A 129 27.58 6.74 -16.14
C VAL A 129 26.10 6.45 -15.91
N CYS A 130 25.23 7.36 -16.32
CA CYS A 130 23.79 7.21 -16.27
C CYS A 130 23.19 7.32 -17.67
N GLU A 131 22.21 6.49 -17.97
CA GLU A 131 21.35 6.66 -19.13
C GLU A 131 20.18 7.58 -18.78
N LYS A 132 19.95 8.61 -19.59
CA LYS A 132 18.77 9.46 -19.46
C LYS A 132 17.50 8.67 -19.74
N GLN A 133 16.48 8.92 -18.94
CA GLN A 133 15.20 8.22 -18.99
C GLN A 133 14.08 9.16 -19.42
N ARG A 134 13.00 8.58 -19.94
CA ARG A 134 11.70 9.25 -20.10
C ARG A 134 10.60 8.38 -19.51
N LEU A 135 9.53 9.00 -19.01
CA LEU A 135 8.38 8.28 -18.47
C LEU A 135 7.44 7.80 -19.58
N GLY A 136 7.33 6.49 -19.76
CA GLY A 136 6.33 5.83 -20.60
C GLY A 136 4.99 5.65 -19.86
N ASP A 137 4.11 4.80 -20.40
CA ASP A 137 2.79 4.53 -19.81
C ASP A 137 2.88 3.82 -18.44
N PHE A 138 1.75 3.69 -17.76
CA PHE A 138 1.66 2.93 -16.52
C PHE A 138 1.93 1.44 -16.78
N ASP A 139 2.80 0.84 -15.97
CA ASP A 139 3.04 -0.59 -15.92
C ASP A 139 1.96 -1.31 -15.06
N GLU A 140 2.01 -2.63 -15.02
CA GLU A 140 1.08 -3.48 -14.25
C GLU A 140 1.11 -3.18 -12.74
N SER A 141 2.19 -2.56 -12.22
CA SER A 141 2.27 -2.13 -10.83
C SER A 141 1.59 -0.79 -10.56
N GLY A 142 1.03 -0.15 -11.60
CA GLY A 142 0.44 1.18 -11.53
C GLY A 142 1.48 2.31 -11.48
N ARG A 143 2.74 2.05 -11.86
CA ARG A 143 3.80 3.05 -11.90
C ARG A 143 4.16 3.40 -13.34
N ARG A 144 4.60 4.63 -13.62
CA ARG A 144 5.10 4.98 -14.96
C ARG A 144 6.36 4.15 -15.27
N ALA A 145 6.36 3.53 -16.45
CA ALA A 145 7.53 2.83 -16.98
C ALA A 145 8.68 3.81 -17.23
N CYS A 146 9.91 3.42 -16.91
CA CYS A 146 11.11 4.16 -17.29
C CYS A 146 11.62 3.60 -18.62
N LEU A 147 11.72 4.46 -19.63
CA LEU A 147 12.24 4.09 -20.94
C LEU A 147 13.57 4.79 -21.16
N GLY A 148 14.61 4.00 -21.43
CA GLY A 148 15.92 4.51 -21.84
C GLY A 148 15.82 5.32 -23.12
N THR A 149 16.55 6.42 -23.17
CA THR A 149 16.61 7.31 -24.34
C THR A 149 17.76 6.97 -25.27
N GLY A 150 18.71 6.13 -24.84
CA GLY A 150 20.00 5.91 -25.52
C GLY A 150 21.00 7.06 -25.35
N GLU A 151 20.65 8.14 -24.66
CA GLU A 151 21.59 9.21 -24.30
C GLU A 151 22.20 8.94 -22.93
N PHE A 152 23.52 9.14 -22.83
CA PHE A 152 24.28 8.91 -21.60
C PHE A 152 24.88 10.20 -21.07
N GLU A 153 24.96 10.30 -19.74
CA GLU A 153 25.63 11.37 -19.02
C GLU A 153 26.63 10.76 -18.04
N THR A 154 27.82 11.34 -17.95
CA THR A 154 28.85 10.93 -17.01
C THR A 154 28.98 11.99 -15.92
N LEU A 155 28.79 11.56 -14.67
CA LEU A 155 28.89 12.40 -13.48
C LEU A 155 30.07 11.93 -12.64
N ALA A 156 30.80 12.85 -12.03
CA ALA A 156 31.97 12.50 -11.22
C ALA A 156 31.62 12.52 -9.73
N PHE A 157 31.82 11.38 -9.06
CA PHE A 157 31.54 11.16 -7.65
C PHE A 157 32.72 10.42 -7.01
N ASP A 158 33.06 10.82 -5.79
CA ASP A 158 34.10 10.15 -4.99
C ASP A 158 33.52 8.90 -4.29
N THR A 159 32.23 8.95 -3.95
CA THR A 159 31.48 7.83 -3.36
C THR A 159 30.11 7.69 -4.00
N VAL A 160 29.69 6.44 -4.26
CA VAL A 160 28.33 6.10 -4.69
C VAL A 160 27.71 5.14 -3.69
N ILE A 161 26.52 5.49 -3.20
CA ILE A 161 25.73 4.71 -2.25
C ILE A 161 24.47 4.21 -2.96
N GLY A 162 24.27 2.90 -2.99
CA GLY A 162 23.10 2.25 -3.58
C GLY A 162 21.99 2.03 -2.57
N ALA A 163 20.84 2.69 -2.76
CA ALA A 163 19.63 2.56 -1.95
C ALA A 163 18.50 1.90 -2.76
N THR A 164 18.76 0.71 -3.31
CA THR A 164 17.83 -0.03 -4.18
C THR A 164 16.83 -0.93 -3.42
N GLY A 165 16.87 -0.89 -2.09
CA GLY A 165 15.95 -1.59 -1.18
C GLY A 165 16.42 -3.00 -0.80
N ALA A 166 16.13 -3.39 0.44
CA ALA A 166 16.44 -4.73 0.95
C ALA A 166 15.47 -5.79 0.42
N ARG A 167 15.90 -7.05 0.48
CA ARG A 167 15.16 -8.23 0.01
C ARG A 167 15.01 -9.26 1.11
N VAL A 168 14.05 -10.15 0.91
CA VAL A 168 13.83 -11.31 1.75
C VAL A 168 14.66 -12.46 1.22
N ASP A 169 15.32 -13.22 2.10
CA ASP A 169 15.82 -14.56 1.77
C ASP A 169 14.63 -15.50 1.57
N LYS A 170 14.10 -15.53 0.35
CA LYS A 170 12.96 -16.37 -0.02
C LYS A 170 13.30 -17.86 0.04
N GLY A 171 14.58 -18.19 -0.13
CA GLY A 171 15.06 -19.57 -0.03
C GLY A 171 14.89 -20.15 1.38
N LEU A 172 14.77 -19.31 2.40
CA LEU A 172 14.46 -19.73 3.76
C LEU A 172 13.17 -20.56 3.83
N PHE A 173 12.09 -20.11 3.19
CA PHE A 173 10.78 -20.74 3.35
C PHE A 173 10.72 -22.14 2.72
N GLU A 174 11.30 -22.29 1.54
CA GLU A 174 11.41 -23.59 0.86
C GLU A 174 12.30 -24.55 1.67
N LYS A 175 13.44 -24.07 2.20
CA LYS A 175 14.32 -24.88 3.07
C LYS A 175 13.62 -25.36 4.33
N LEU A 176 12.69 -24.57 4.86
CA LEU A 176 11.87 -24.94 6.01
C LEU A 176 10.69 -25.86 5.66
N GLY A 177 10.43 -26.11 4.37
CA GLY A 177 9.32 -26.95 3.91
C GLY A 177 7.96 -26.24 3.92
N MET A 178 7.94 -24.91 3.84
CA MET A 178 6.70 -24.14 3.75
C MET A 178 6.15 -24.09 2.32
N ASN A 179 4.82 -24.02 2.19
CA ASN A 179 4.18 -23.72 0.91
C ASN A 179 4.43 -22.26 0.53
N VAL A 180 5.00 -22.03 -0.64
CA VAL A 180 5.24 -20.69 -1.20
C VAL A 180 4.35 -20.42 -2.42
N ASP A 181 4.20 -19.15 -2.77
CA ASP A 181 3.57 -18.74 -4.03
C ASP A 181 4.57 -18.67 -5.20
N SER A 182 4.12 -18.22 -6.37
CA SER A 182 4.97 -18.10 -7.57
C SER A 182 6.10 -17.09 -7.44
N TYR A 183 6.03 -16.19 -6.44
CA TYR A 183 7.07 -15.23 -6.14
C TYR A 183 8.04 -15.75 -5.08
N GLY A 184 7.80 -16.92 -4.49
CA GLY A 184 8.59 -17.49 -3.39
C GLY A 184 8.22 -16.93 -2.02
N ASP A 185 7.11 -16.20 -1.90
CA ASP A 185 6.61 -15.70 -0.61
C ASP A 185 5.77 -16.79 0.08
N PRO A 186 5.82 -16.91 1.43
CA PRO A 186 5.10 -17.95 2.14
C PRO A 186 3.60 -17.72 2.06
N ARG A 187 2.84 -18.80 1.80
CA ARG A 187 1.38 -18.77 1.87
C ARG A 187 0.95 -18.84 3.34
N LEU A 188 0.32 -17.79 3.83
CA LEU A 188 -0.12 -17.66 5.21
C LEU A 188 -1.65 -17.59 5.33
N SER A 189 -2.17 -18.01 6.47
CA SER A 189 -3.54 -17.72 6.89
C SER A 189 -3.72 -16.22 7.23
N ASP A 190 -4.96 -15.79 7.46
CA ASP A 190 -5.25 -14.41 7.92
C ASP A 190 -4.60 -14.09 9.28
N ALA A 191 -4.32 -15.12 10.09
CA ALA A 191 -3.61 -15.05 11.36
C ALA A 191 -2.08 -15.02 11.22
N MET A 192 -1.54 -15.02 9.99
CA MET A 192 -0.11 -15.10 9.66
C MET A 192 0.52 -16.48 9.92
N GLU A 193 -0.27 -17.53 10.12
CA GLU A 193 0.22 -18.90 10.27
C GLU A 193 0.58 -19.49 8.90
N SER A 194 1.73 -20.16 8.81
CA SER A 194 2.22 -20.82 7.60
C SER A 194 1.52 -22.17 7.36
N SER A 195 1.93 -22.89 6.32
CA SER A 195 1.49 -24.28 6.11
C SER A 195 2.03 -25.27 7.15
N LEU A 196 2.97 -24.84 8.00
CA LEU A 196 3.52 -25.65 9.09
C LEU A 196 2.81 -25.28 10.38
N ASP A 197 2.17 -26.28 10.99
CA ASP A 197 1.43 -26.13 12.25
C ASP A 197 2.30 -25.46 13.34
N GLY A 198 1.73 -24.43 13.98
CA GLY A 198 2.38 -23.65 15.02
C GLY A 198 3.50 -22.72 14.55
N VAL A 199 3.68 -22.50 13.24
CA VAL A 199 4.74 -21.63 12.71
C VAL A 199 4.15 -20.44 11.97
N TYR A 200 4.50 -19.24 12.42
CA TYR A 200 4.02 -17.96 11.88
C TYR A 200 5.15 -17.20 11.19
N VAL A 201 4.80 -16.36 10.21
CA VAL A 201 5.75 -15.46 9.54
C VAL A 201 5.19 -14.04 9.55
N VAL A 202 5.92 -13.10 10.15
CA VAL A 202 5.40 -11.74 10.42
C VAL A 202 6.39 -10.65 10.02
N GLY A 203 5.86 -9.50 9.60
CA GLY A 203 6.67 -8.35 9.20
C GLY A 203 7.37 -8.53 7.85
N ASP A 204 8.48 -7.82 7.66
CA ASP A 204 9.12 -7.67 6.35
C ASP A 204 9.61 -8.99 5.75
N CYS A 205 9.89 -10.02 6.55
CA CYS A 205 10.28 -11.33 6.01
C CYS A 205 9.16 -11.96 5.17
N ARG A 206 7.90 -11.52 5.29
CA ARG A 206 6.79 -12.11 4.53
C ARG A 206 6.83 -11.77 3.04
N LYS A 207 7.04 -10.50 2.69
CA LYS A 207 6.93 -10.00 1.30
C LYS A 207 8.01 -8.98 0.91
N GLY A 208 8.83 -8.54 1.87
CA GLY A 208 9.79 -7.47 1.68
C GLY A 208 9.50 -6.25 2.56
N PRO A 209 10.35 -5.22 2.44
CA PRO A 209 10.31 -4.03 3.28
C PRO A 209 8.94 -3.35 3.27
N SER A 210 8.42 -3.06 4.46
CA SER A 210 7.19 -2.32 4.68
C SER A 210 7.36 -1.30 5.81
N THR A 211 6.27 -0.79 6.36
CA THR A 211 6.31 0.11 7.51
C THR A 211 6.40 -0.67 8.82
N VAL A 212 7.01 -0.08 9.84
CA VAL A 212 7.06 -0.64 11.20
C VAL A 212 5.64 -0.96 11.72
N VAL A 213 4.66 -0.11 11.40
CA VAL A 213 3.26 -0.30 11.79
C VAL A 213 2.65 -1.54 11.13
N ALA A 214 2.97 -1.82 9.86
CA ALA A 214 2.52 -3.03 9.18
C ALA A 214 3.10 -4.29 9.85
N ALA A 215 4.39 -4.27 10.18
CA ALA A 215 5.04 -5.39 10.88
C ALA A 215 4.44 -5.64 12.28
N MET A 216 4.15 -4.58 13.04
CA MET A 216 3.44 -4.68 14.32
C MET A 216 2.02 -5.24 14.14
N GLY A 217 1.33 -4.86 13.06
CA GLY A 217 0.01 -5.39 12.71
C GLY A 217 0.03 -6.90 12.47
N ASP A 218 1.01 -7.39 11.71
CA ASP A 218 1.19 -8.83 11.45
C ASP A 218 1.51 -9.58 12.76
N ALA A 219 2.42 -9.05 13.58
CA ALA A 219 2.77 -9.66 14.88
C ALA A 219 1.56 -9.73 15.83
N LYS A 220 0.71 -8.70 15.86
CA LYS A 220 -0.52 -8.69 16.67
C LYS A 220 -1.49 -9.78 16.25
N LYS A 221 -1.66 -10.03 14.94
CA LYS A 221 -2.53 -11.10 14.44
C LYS A 221 -2.04 -12.48 14.88
N ALA A 222 -0.74 -12.74 14.72
CA ALA A 222 -0.14 -14.00 15.16
C ALA A 222 -0.28 -14.20 16.68
N ALA A 223 -0.02 -13.16 17.48
CA ALA A 223 -0.15 -13.24 18.93
C ALA A 223 -1.59 -13.53 19.38
N LEU A 224 -2.59 -12.87 18.77
CA LEU A 224 -4.00 -13.12 19.07
C LEU A 224 -4.43 -14.55 18.75
N ASP A 225 -3.96 -15.11 17.65
CA ASP A 225 -4.25 -16.50 17.26
C ASP A 225 -3.62 -17.52 18.21
N ILE A 226 -2.35 -17.34 18.58
CA ILE A 226 -1.67 -18.18 19.58
C ILE A 226 -2.41 -18.11 20.93
N MET A 227 -2.75 -16.91 21.39
CA MET A 227 -3.48 -16.75 22.64
C MET A 227 -4.85 -17.44 22.60
N ALA A 228 -5.57 -17.34 21.48
CA ALA A 228 -6.84 -18.05 21.30
C ALA A 228 -6.67 -19.57 21.33
N LYS A 229 -5.64 -20.12 20.67
CA LYS A 229 -5.32 -21.56 20.67
C LYS A 229 -5.00 -22.08 22.08
N GLU A 230 -4.34 -21.27 22.89
CA GLU A 230 -4.00 -21.59 24.29
C GLU A 230 -5.11 -21.25 25.29
N GLY A 231 -6.25 -20.72 24.84
CA GLY A 231 -7.34 -20.29 25.74
C GLY A 231 -6.94 -19.13 26.66
N LEU A 232 -5.95 -18.33 26.26
CA LEU A 232 -5.46 -17.17 26.99
C LEU A 232 -6.26 -15.93 26.63
N THR A 233 -6.67 -15.18 27.66
CA THR A 233 -7.24 -13.85 27.49
C THR A 233 -6.15 -12.83 27.20
N HIS A 234 -6.45 -11.83 26.37
CA HIS A 234 -5.56 -10.71 26.09
C HIS A 234 -6.16 -9.38 26.56
N ASP A 235 -5.29 -8.41 26.81
CA ASP A 235 -5.62 -7.02 27.16
C ASP A 235 -5.55 -6.08 25.94
N PHE A 236 -5.47 -6.60 24.72
CA PHE A 236 -5.52 -5.78 23.51
C PHE A 236 -6.86 -5.03 23.40
N GLU A 237 -6.86 -3.80 23.90
CA GLU A 237 -7.96 -2.88 23.72
C GLU A 237 -7.83 -2.18 22.36
N LYS A 238 -8.86 -2.29 21.52
CA LYS A 238 -8.96 -1.43 20.35
C LYS A 238 -9.32 -0.04 20.86
N VAL A 239 -8.33 0.84 20.94
CA VAL A 239 -8.57 2.26 21.24
C VAL A 239 -9.34 2.85 20.07
N GLN A 240 -10.65 2.94 20.23
CA GLN A 240 -11.46 3.80 19.38
C GLN A 240 -11.47 5.16 20.03
N VAL A 241 -11.06 6.18 19.27
CA VAL A 241 -11.30 7.56 19.65
C VAL A 241 -12.65 7.91 19.02
N PRO A 242 -13.77 7.83 19.77
CA PRO A 242 -15.06 8.21 19.24
C PRO A 242 -15.00 9.71 18.97
N VAL A 243 -15.24 10.09 17.72
CA VAL A 243 -15.42 11.48 17.33
C VAL A 243 -16.80 11.58 16.71
N GLU A 244 -17.59 12.55 17.15
CA GLU A 244 -18.90 12.79 16.56
C GLU A 244 -18.76 13.04 15.07
N GLU A 245 -19.63 12.42 14.27
CA GLU A 245 -19.58 12.53 12.81
C GLU A 245 -19.59 13.98 12.35
N ALA A 246 -20.39 14.85 13.00
CA ALA A 246 -20.44 16.28 12.71
C ALA A 246 -19.05 16.93 12.79
N VAL A 247 -18.26 16.59 13.82
CA VAL A 247 -16.88 17.10 14.00
C VAL A 247 -15.96 16.58 12.90
N ILE A 248 -16.13 15.32 12.46
CA ILE A 248 -15.36 14.76 11.33
C ILE A 248 -15.68 15.51 10.03
N LEU A 249 -16.98 15.76 9.77
CA LEU A 249 -17.44 16.48 8.60
C LEU A 249 -16.98 17.94 8.59
N GLU A 250 -16.98 18.62 9.74
CA GLU A 250 -16.48 20.00 9.87
C GLU A 250 -15.00 20.13 9.50
N ARG A 251 -14.19 19.09 9.72
CA ARG A 251 -12.76 19.07 9.33
C ARG A 251 -12.57 18.97 7.82
N ARG A 252 -13.56 18.46 7.06
CA ARG A 252 -13.41 18.22 5.63
C ARG A 252 -13.40 19.53 4.84
N GLY A 253 -12.55 19.58 3.81
CA GLY A 253 -12.41 20.76 2.95
C GLY A 253 -11.72 21.96 3.61
N GLN A 254 -11.28 21.85 4.87
CA GLN A 254 -10.49 22.89 5.52
C GLN A 254 -9.03 22.83 5.05
N LEU A 255 -8.71 23.64 4.04
CA LEU A 255 -7.33 23.86 3.60
C LEU A 255 -6.64 24.80 4.59
N THR A 256 -5.96 24.23 5.57
CA THR A 256 -5.20 24.97 6.58
C THR A 256 -3.71 24.68 6.42
N THR A 257 -2.87 25.66 6.74
CA THR A 257 -1.42 25.45 6.82
C THR A 257 -1.09 24.43 7.90
N ALA A 258 0.09 23.80 7.81
CA ALA A 258 0.57 22.87 8.83
C ALA A 258 0.41 23.47 10.24
N LYS A 259 -0.14 22.67 11.16
CA LYS A 259 -0.25 23.08 12.56
C LYS A 259 1.02 22.72 13.31
N LEU A 260 1.11 23.16 14.56
CA LEU A 260 2.14 22.63 15.47
C LEU A 260 2.01 21.10 15.57
N PRO A 261 3.11 20.34 15.72
CA PRO A 261 3.06 18.87 15.72
C PRO A 261 2.03 18.27 16.70
N ALA A 262 1.83 18.90 17.85
CA ALA A 262 0.85 18.47 18.85
C ALA A 262 -0.62 18.61 18.40
N GLU A 263 -0.91 19.47 17.42
CA GLU A 263 -2.25 19.75 16.92
C GLU A 263 -2.55 19.07 15.58
N GLU A 264 -1.55 18.45 14.95
CA GLU A 264 -1.69 17.90 13.61
C GLU A 264 -2.70 16.76 13.56
N GLY A 265 -2.83 16.00 14.65
CA GLY A 265 -3.87 14.97 14.79
C GLY A 265 -5.30 15.51 14.74
N LEU A 266 -5.53 16.80 15.02
CA LEU A 266 -6.86 17.41 15.02
C LEU A 266 -7.48 17.53 13.62
N ARG A 267 -6.66 17.45 12.56
CA ARG A 267 -7.14 17.45 11.17
C ARG A 267 -7.43 16.05 10.63
N CYS A 268 -7.14 15.00 11.41
CA CYS A 268 -7.43 13.62 11.01
C CYS A 268 -8.92 13.48 10.69
N LEU A 269 -9.21 12.97 9.49
CA LEU A 269 -10.58 12.72 9.02
C LEU A 269 -11.10 11.35 9.46
N ILE A 270 -10.29 10.57 10.17
CA ILE A 270 -10.66 9.28 10.74
C ILE A 270 -11.30 8.40 9.66
N CYS A 271 -10.56 8.22 8.56
CA CYS A 271 -11.06 7.52 7.37
C CYS A 271 -11.43 6.05 7.65
N ASP A 272 -10.96 5.47 8.75
CA ASP A 272 -11.40 4.16 9.23
C ASP A 272 -12.80 4.17 9.86
N GLN A 273 -13.29 5.33 10.32
CA GLN A 273 -14.64 5.49 10.87
C GLN A 273 -15.62 6.06 9.85
N VAL A 274 -15.24 7.10 9.09
CA VAL A 274 -16.12 7.73 8.10
C VAL A 274 -15.35 8.06 6.83
N CYS A 275 -15.30 7.13 5.88
CA CYS A 275 -14.73 7.36 4.56
C CYS A 275 -15.84 7.72 3.57
N ARG A 276 -15.92 8.99 3.14
CA ARG A 276 -16.83 9.45 2.08
C ARG A 276 -16.13 10.23 0.96
N ILE A 277 -14.79 10.09 0.88
CA ILE A 277 -14.01 10.87 -0.10
C ILE A 277 -14.52 10.62 -1.52
N CYS A 278 -14.76 9.35 -1.88
CA CYS A 278 -15.22 9.00 -3.22
C CYS A 278 -16.62 9.53 -3.57
N THR A 279 -17.47 9.82 -2.58
CA THR A 279 -18.79 10.43 -2.79
C THR A 279 -18.66 11.93 -2.99
N GLU A 280 -17.71 12.56 -2.30
CA GLU A 280 -17.46 14.01 -2.36
C GLU A 280 -16.72 14.43 -3.63
N VAL A 281 -15.72 13.65 -4.07
CA VAL A 281 -14.92 13.98 -5.26
C VAL A 281 -15.58 13.56 -6.57
N CYS A 282 -16.70 12.83 -6.52
CA CYS A 282 -17.38 12.36 -7.72
C CYS A 282 -18.23 13.49 -8.31
N PRO A 283 -17.86 14.06 -9.48
CA PRO A 283 -18.60 15.17 -10.07
C PRO A 283 -20.02 14.76 -10.47
N ASN A 284 -20.20 13.49 -10.85
CA ASN A 284 -21.49 12.95 -11.27
C ASN A 284 -22.30 12.36 -10.11
N ARG A 285 -21.76 12.35 -8.88
CA ARG A 285 -22.39 11.71 -7.70
C ARG A 285 -22.72 10.22 -7.90
N ALA A 286 -21.91 9.53 -8.70
CA ALA A 286 -22.03 8.10 -8.95
C ALA A 286 -21.60 7.22 -7.77
N ASN A 287 -20.94 7.77 -6.74
CA ASN A 287 -20.72 7.05 -5.48
C ASN A 287 -21.61 7.66 -4.41
N VAL A 288 -22.39 6.84 -3.72
CA VAL A 288 -23.37 7.28 -2.72
C VAL A 288 -23.14 6.52 -1.42
N ALA A 289 -23.07 7.26 -0.31
CA ALA A 289 -23.08 6.68 1.03
C ALA A 289 -24.53 6.37 1.43
N ILE A 290 -24.77 5.15 1.87
CA ILE A 290 -26.05 4.64 2.33
C ILE A 290 -25.90 4.05 3.74
N LEU A 291 -26.96 4.16 4.54
CA LEU A 291 -27.01 3.55 5.86
C LEU A 291 -27.49 2.11 5.75
N VAL A 292 -26.69 1.18 6.25
CA VAL A 292 -26.95 -0.26 6.22
C VAL A 292 -26.71 -0.85 7.60
N GLU A 293 -27.75 -1.46 8.14
CA GLU A 293 -27.67 -2.14 9.44
C GLU A 293 -26.85 -3.45 9.33
N GLY A 294 -26.24 -3.87 10.43
CA GLY A 294 -25.49 -5.13 10.50
C GLY A 294 -23.99 -5.03 10.17
N PHE A 295 -23.52 -3.88 9.71
CA PHE A 295 -22.09 -3.62 9.51
C PHE A 295 -21.45 -2.93 10.73
N ALA A 296 -20.17 -3.20 10.97
CA ALA A 296 -19.38 -2.50 12.01
C ALA A 296 -19.29 -0.99 11.75
N ASN A 297 -19.33 -0.58 10.47
CA ASN A 297 -19.59 0.78 10.04
C ASN A 297 -20.91 0.78 9.28
N SER A 298 -21.95 1.44 9.79
CA SER A 298 -23.26 1.45 9.13
C SER A 298 -23.24 2.18 7.79
N GLU A 299 -22.24 3.01 7.51
CA GLU A 299 -22.12 3.72 6.25
C GLU A 299 -21.44 2.87 5.19
N GLN A 300 -22.23 2.35 4.26
CA GLN A 300 -21.73 1.62 3.10
C GLN A 300 -21.75 2.53 1.88
N ILE A 301 -20.77 2.35 0.98
CA ILE A 301 -20.71 3.10 -0.27
C ILE A 301 -21.14 2.19 -1.41
N VAL A 302 -22.16 2.61 -2.15
CA VAL A 302 -22.57 1.98 -3.40
C VAL A 302 -22.15 2.84 -4.59
N HIS A 303 -21.80 2.16 -5.69
CA HIS A 303 -21.50 2.78 -6.97
C HIS A 303 -22.73 2.68 -7.89
N ILE A 304 -23.08 3.73 -8.60
CA ILE A 304 -24.21 3.80 -9.53
C ILE A 304 -23.65 3.89 -10.94
N ASP A 305 -23.74 2.78 -11.67
CA ASP A 305 -23.08 2.61 -12.97
C ASP A 305 -23.56 3.67 -13.97
N GLY A 306 -24.89 3.83 -14.10
CA GLY A 306 -25.48 4.77 -15.06
C GLY A 306 -25.23 6.25 -14.80
N MET A 307 -24.60 6.62 -13.68
CA MET A 307 -24.13 7.99 -13.40
C MET A 307 -22.62 8.15 -13.65
N CYS A 308 -21.88 7.05 -13.75
CA CYS A 308 -20.44 7.05 -13.89
C CYS A 308 -20.01 7.36 -15.33
N ASN A 309 -18.96 8.17 -15.48
CA ASN A 309 -18.27 8.37 -16.77
C ASN A 309 -16.80 7.89 -16.70
N GLU A 310 -16.47 7.12 -15.67
CA GLU A 310 -15.13 6.59 -15.42
C GLU A 310 -13.99 7.62 -15.42
N CYS A 311 -14.26 8.87 -15.06
CA CYS A 311 -13.23 9.93 -15.01
C CYS A 311 -12.06 9.66 -14.04
N GLY A 312 -12.19 8.68 -13.15
CA GLY A 312 -11.11 8.24 -12.25
C GLY A 312 -10.90 9.08 -11.00
N ASN A 313 -11.60 10.21 -10.81
CA ASN A 313 -11.43 11.08 -9.64
C ASN A 313 -11.52 10.31 -8.31
N CYS A 314 -12.53 9.45 -8.15
CA CYS A 314 -12.69 8.68 -6.92
C CYS A 314 -11.51 7.72 -6.64
N ALA A 315 -10.80 7.27 -7.67
CA ALA A 315 -9.59 6.47 -7.51
C ALA A 315 -8.40 7.35 -7.15
N SER A 316 -8.22 8.49 -7.82
CA SER A 316 -7.12 9.44 -7.57
C SER A 316 -7.10 9.93 -6.12
N PHE A 317 -8.27 10.14 -5.51
CA PHE A 317 -8.38 10.63 -4.13
C PHE A 317 -8.59 9.53 -3.09
N CYS A 318 -8.58 8.24 -3.48
CA CYS A 318 -8.81 7.17 -2.52
C CYS A 318 -7.60 7.00 -1.58
N PRO A 319 -7.74 7.20 -0.24
CA PRO A 319 -6.62 7.05 0.69
C PRO A 319 -6.20 5.58 0.86
N HIS A 320 -7.01 4.64 0.39
CA HIS A 320 -6.74 3.20 0.45
C HIS A 320 -6.22 2.66 -0.88
N ALA A 321 -5.84 3.53 -1.83
CA ALA A 321 -5.43 3.17 -3.19
C ALA A 321 -6.45 2.28 -3.95
N GLY A 322 -7.73 2.36 -3.56
CA GLY A 322 -8.82 1.68 -4.25
C GLY A 322 -9.30 2.46 -5.49
N ARG A 323 -10.10 1.80 -6.32
CA ARG A 323 -10.83 2.36 -7.45
C ARG A 323 -12.32 2.26 -7.14
N PRO A 324 -12.92 3.21 -6.38
CA PRO A 324 -14.30 3.07 -5.90
C PRO A 324 -15.34 2.82 -6.99
N TYR A 325 -15.16 3.36 -8.19
CA TYR A 325 -16.02 3.11 -9.35
C TYR A 325 -15.96 1.67 -9.90
N LYS A 326 -14.98 0.86 -9.48
CA LYS A 326 -14.84 -0.56 -9.81
C LYS A 326 -15.01 -1.48 -8.60
N ASP A 327 -14.49 -1.04 -7.46
CA ASP A 327 -14.34 -1.89 -6.28
C ASP A 327 -15.56 -1.87 -5.36
N LYS A 328 -16.40 -0.82 -5.43
CA LYS A 328 -17.62 -0.72 -4.61
C LYS A 328 -18.76 -1.49 -5.24
N LEU A 329 -19.67 -1.96 -4.38
CA LEU A 329 -20.85 -2.67 -4.83
C LEU A 329 -21.64 -1.79 -5.80
N THR A 330 -21.88 -2.29 -7.00
CA THR A 330 -22.48 -1.53 -8.08
C THR A 330 -23.99 -1.79 -8.16
N VAL A 331 -24.77 -0.71 -8.19
CA VAL A 331 -26.19 -0.71 -8.54
C VAL A 331 -26.27 -0.41 -10.04
N PHE A 332 -26.74 -1.39 -10.80
CA PHE A 332 -26.88 -1.28 -12.24
C PHE A 332 -28.27 -0.77 -12.59
N TRP A 333 -28.33 0.03 -13.66
CA TRP A 333 -29.56 0.65 -14.15
C TRP A 333 -30.15 -0.03 -15.38
N SER A 334 -29.32 -0.77 -16.11
CA SER A 334 -29.75 -1.51 -17.29
C SER A 334 -29.03 -2.86 -17.40
N GLN A 335 -29.63 -3.74 -18.19
CA GLN A 335 -29.03 -5.02 -18.53
C GLN A 335 -27.74 -4.86 -19.35
N ALA A 336 -27.64 -3.81 -20.17
CA ALA A 336 -26.45 -3.53 -20.97
C ALA A 336 -25.28 -3.20 -20.05
N ASP A 337 -25.46 -2.22 -19.14
CA ASP A 337 -24.45 -1.82 -18.15
C ASP A 337 -24.00 -3.00 -17.28
N PHE A 338 -24.96 -3.81 -16.81
CA PHE A 338 -24.64 -5.02 -16.07
C PHE A 338 -23.78 -5.98 -16.88
N THR A 339 -24.03 -6.14 -18.18
CA THR A 339 -23.32 -7.09 -19.05
C THR A 339 -21.91 -6.60 -19.41
N ASP A 340 -21.76 -5.29 -19.65
CA ASP A 340 -20.50 -4.67 -20.08
C ASP A 340 -19.53 -4.43 -18.92
N SER A 341 -20.01 -4.49 -17.68
CA SER A 341 -19.22 -4.32 -16.47
C SER A 341 -18.83 -5.65 -15.81
N GLU A 342 -17.63 -5.71 -15.23
CA GLU A 342 -17.18 -6.83 -14.39
C GLU A 342 -17.46 -6.60 -12.89
N ASN A 343 -18.01 -5.44 -12.53
CA ASN A 343 -18.18 -5.06 -11.12
C ASN A 343 -19.14 -6.00 -10.37
N ILE A 344 -18.81 -6.27 -9.11
CA ILE A 344 -19.71 -6.93 -8.16
C ILE A 344 -20.90 -6.00 -7.92
N GLY A 345 -22.13 -6.52 -7.96
CA GLY A 345 -23.30 -5.65 -7.93
C GLY A 345 -24.61 -6.34 -8.22
N PHE A 346 -25.66 -5.54 -8.36
CA PHE A 346 -27.01 -6.02 -8.65
C PHE A 346 -27.80 -5.08 -9.56
N LEU A 347 -28.73 -5.67 -10.31
CA LEU A 347 -29.72 -5.02 -11.15
C LEU A 347 -31.12 -5.49 -10.69
N GLU A 348 -32.03 -4.58 -10.39
CA GLU A 348 -33.45 -4.92 -10.21
C GLU A 348 -34.06 -5.20 -11.59
N VAL A 349 -34.33 -6.47 -11.90
CA VAL A 349 -34.88 -6.89 -13.21
C VAL A 349 -36.40 -6.77 -13.24
N SER A 350 -37.05 -6.94 -12.09
CA SER A 350 -38.45 -6.66 -11.84
C SER A 350 -38.62 -6.44 -10.33
N GLN A 351 -39.77 -5.91 -9.91
CA GLN A 351 -39.98 -5.52 -8.51
C GLN A 351 -39.66 -6.67 -7.54
N GLY A 352 -38.63 -6.51 -6.70
CA GLY A 352 -38.20 -7.52 -5.72
C GLY A 352 -37.47 -8.74 -6.31
N HIS A 353 -37.08 -8.69 -7.58
CA HIS A 353 -36.26 -9.69 -8.25
C HIS A 353 -34.97 -9.05 -8.78
N TYR A 354 -33.84 -9.66 -8.44
CA TYR A 354 -32.53 -9.09 -8.70
C TYR A 354 -31.67 -10.04 -9.50
N ARG A 355 -30.95 -9.50 -10.49
CA ARG A 355 -29.80 -10.15 -11.12
C ARG A 355 -28.55 -9.68 -10.41
N ILE A 356 -27.75 -10.61 -9.89
CA ILE A 356 -26.63 -10.33 -8.98
C ILE A 356 -25.35 -10.90 -9.57
N ARG A 357 -24.25 -10.15 -9.46
CA ARG A 357 -22.88 -10.63 -9.62
C ARG A 357 -22.19 -10.63 -8.27
N ASP A 358 -21.79 -11.80 -7.78
CA ASP A 358 -21.14 -11.96 -6.48
C ASP A 358 -19.61 -11.73 -6.51
N GLN A 359 -18.96 -11.83 -5.34
CA GLN A 359 -17.51 -11.65 -5.19
C GLN A 359 -16.66 -12.65 -5.98
N ARG A 360 -17.25 -13.76 -6.44
CA ARG A 360 -16.58 -14.78 -7.28
C ARG A 360 -16.88 -14.60 -8.76
N GLY A 361 -17.60 -13.53 -9.13
CA GLY A 361 -18.06 -13.27 -10.49
C GLY A 361 -19.22 -14.16 -10.94
N ARG A 362 -19.85 -14.92 -10.03
CA ARG A 362 -21.01 -15.75 -10.39
C ARG A 362 -22.22 -14.84 -10.62
N ILE A 363 -22.92 -15.08 -11.72
CA ILE A 363 -24.15 -14.35 -12.08
C ILE A 363 -25.35 -15.26 -11.85
N PHE A 364 -26.33 -14.78 -11.09
CA PHE A 364 -27.58 -15.49 -10.83
C PHE A 364 -28.72 -14.51 -10.59
N GLU A 365 -29.94 -15.03 -10.64
CA GLU A 365 -31.15 -14.29 -10.26
C GLU A 365 -31.66 -14.79 -8.92
N ALA A 366 -32.15 -13.87 -8.10
CA ALA A 366 -32.72 -14.17 -6.80
C ALA A 366 -33.94 -13.28 -6.54
N ALA A 367 -35.02 -13.90 -6.04
CA ALA A 367 -36.09 -13.16 -5.40
C ALA A 367 -35.65 -12.67 -4.01
N GLU A 368 -36.32 -11.66 -3.48
CA GLU A 368 -35.98 -11.04 -2.20
C GLU A 368 -35.86 -12.02 -1.03
N ASP A 369 -36.75 -13.00 -0.95
CA ASP A 369 -36.78 -14.04 0.08
C ASP A 369 -35.65 -15.07 -0.06
N GLN A 370 -34.95 -15.08 -1.20
CA GLN A 370 -33.83 -15.97 -1.50
C GLN A 370 -32.45 -15.28 -1.38
N LEU A 371 -32.43 -13.94 -1.19
CA LEU A 371 -31.19 -13.16 -1.18
C LEU A 371 -30.21 -13.64 -0.11
N GLN A 372 -30.70 -13.88 1.11
CA GLN A 372 -29.86 -14.28 2.23
C GLN A 372 -29.08 -15.56 1.95
N ASP A 373 -29.74 -16.54 1.32
CA ASP A 373 -29.17 -17.86 1.03
C ASP A 373 -28.24 -17.85 -0.19
N LEU A 374 -28.58 -17.06 -1.22
CA LEU A 374 -27.84 -17.06 -2.49
C LEU A 374 -26.74 -16.01 -2.56
N ALA A 375 -26.98 -14.83 -2.01
CA ALA A 375 -26.10 -13.66 -2.11
C ALA A 375 -25.33 -13.36 -0.82
N GLY A 376 -25.72 -13.97 0.31
CA GLY A 376 -25.10 -13.77 1.62
C GLY A 376 -25.62 -12.53 2.35
N SER A 377 -25.26 -12.40 3.62
CA SER A 377 -25.75 -11.35 4.53
C SER A 377 -25.47 -9.94 4.03
N ASP A 378 -24.24 -9.68 3.62
CA ASP A 378 -23.75 -8.33 3.35
C ASP A 378 -24.41 -7.74 2.11
N MET A 379 -24.46 -8.53 1.03
CA MET A 379 -25.15 -8.19 -0.21
C MET A 379 -26.65 -7.96 0.04
N THR A 380 -27.26 -8.86 0.81
CA THR A 380 -28.69 -8.80 1.15
C THR A 380 -29.01 -7.52 1.92
N ALA A 381 -28.23 -7.21 2.95
CA ALA A 381 -28.41 -6.02 3.76
C ALA A 381 -28.34 -4.73 2.91
N VAL A 382 -27.37 -4.66 1.99
CA VAL A 382 -27.24 -3.51 1.08
C VAL A 382 -28.41 -3.41 0.11
N ILE A 383 -28.80 -4.51 -0.56
CA ILE A 383 -29.94 -4.52 -1.49
C ILE A 383 -31.22 -4.05 -0.80
N LEU A 384 -31.50 -4.58 0.40
CA LEU A 384 -32.69 -4.23 1.17
C LEU A 384 -32.65 -2.78 1.64
N ALA A 385 -31.50 -2.27 2.07
CA ALA A 385 -31.33 -0.86 2.45
C ALA A 385 -31.56 0.06 1.25
N VAL A 386 -30.98 -0.24 0.08
CA VAL A 386 -31.20 0.53 -1.16
C VAL A 386 -32.69 0.55 -1.52
N LYS A 387 -33.35 -0.60 -1.55
CA LYS A 387 -34.78 -0.69 -1.86
C LYS A 387 -35.65 0.12 -0.89
N ARG A 388 -35.38 0.01 0.41
CA ARG A 388 -36.21 0.57 1.49
C ARG A 388 -36.03 2.08 1.61
N ASP A 389 -34.78 2.54 1.68
CA ASP A 389 -34.44 3.90 2.11
C ASP A 389 -33.95 4.77 0.94
N TYR A 390 -33.47 4.15 -0.15
CA TYR A 390 -32.88 4.84 -1.29
C TYR A 390 -33.45 4.36 -2.65
N PRO A 391 -34.78 4.19 -2.82
CA PRO A 391 -35.35 3.61 -4.03
C PRO A 391 -35.07 4.40 -5.31
N TRP A 392 -34.69 5.67 -5.19
CA TRP A 392 -34.25 6.54 -6.30
C TRP A 392 -32.88 6.16 -6.87
N LEU A 393 -32.09 5.32 -6.18
CA LEU A 393 -30.85 4.75 -6.72
C LEU A 393 -31.12 3.61 -7.71
N LEU A 394 -32.32 3.02 -7.66
CA LEU A 394 -32.77 2.05 -8.63
C LEU A 394 -33.36 2.82 -9.81
N ASN A 395 -32.93 2.52 -11.03
CA ASN A 395 -33.47 3.15 -12.23
C ASN A 395 -34.91 2.70 -12.47
N ARG A 396 -35.83 3.37 -11.78
CA ARG A 396 -37.24 3.42 -12.15
C ARG A 396 -37.34 4.60 -13.08
N GLU A 397 -37.81 4.40 -14.31
CA GLU A 397 -38.05 5.46 -15.29
C GLU A 397 -38.46 6.73 -14.55
N HIS A 398 -37.54 7.70 -14.47
CA HIS A 398 -37.84 8.97 -13.84
C HIS A 398 -38.90 9.62 -14.73
N ASP A 399 -40.16 9.52 -14.31
CA ASP A 399 -41.22 10.35 -14.84
C ASP A 399 -40.94 11.78 -14.37
N CYS A 400 -39.99 12.43 -15.05
CA CYS A 400 -39.64 13.84 -14.89
C CYS A 400 -40.83 14.78 -15.12
N ALA A 401 -42.02 14.25 -15.47
CA ALA A 401 -43.26 15.02 -15.54
C ALA A 401 -43.97 15.23 -14.19
N SER A 402 -43.46 14.67 -13.08
CA SER A 402 -44.12 14.70 -11.76
C SER A 402 -43.45 15.58 -10.68
N HIS A 403 -42.49 16.43 -11.05
CA HIS A 403 -41.89 17.44 -10.15
C HIS A 403 -42.08 18.87 -10.67
#